data_AF-K7YLU3-F1
#
_entry.id   AF-K7YLU3-F1
#
_cell.length_a   1.000
_cell.length_b   1.000
_cell.length_c   1.000
_cell.angle_alpha   90.00
_cell.angle_beta   90.00
_cell.angle_gamma   90.00
#
_symmetry.space_group_name_H-M   'P 1'
#
loop_
_entity.id
_entity.type
_entity.pdbx_description
1 polymer ?
#
loop_
_entity_poly.entity_id
_entity_poly.type
_entity_poly.pdbx_seq_one_letter_code
_entity_poly.pdbx_strand_id
1 'polypeptide(L)'
;MRRYFAFLFSLLVFSPVIAGAATDVCAKPFVSIRDIQDEEILHPQLTGTLYQRAFLKLAQRLSLENLNTVESYAHTLSLRLTKEQTESFKAEYTRFAQADSYEAFLQIIKKADYWKSSLRLPNAYVALVAALARHMGEIHLNTAEVEALWLSQNWPALDSLSLTRQLAQLSGALDKRRHLTVAEYTVSLRALGKDCTNITEQTLQKKLREDFWLTLRNKQATRFAGSKVLLNQDTLVELPALRLPSQQLRLGEARPVALKAYANEDFRTYIGKRHEINRKDNLEVIRFFHGNYGDAPFAVVNKKEKLIQFFRADGQELSRNSIETYPGDELNSGGAGIYHFTTQQDGFVFLQAERDLQIRAAFKTSASLSRDMVVYVLPETADHHFRIRNHRLTFGAAKVFRNRMAYNYSPMNRAFKTVQIKVDLNDSFAQNYAQALQDEKTTLMGLLNIEDDEYNMLAEFAFAVMAPETNYGKNWKYRLKELAPVVIALLKGNGLDTDENSRGPTQIKRIPQVIIDKYKMEKSDLKDPKSAAIATLAFSADLLKDLRNVAWQHPAIVEENLQDYLYYLYQGRRWEIRNATATPDQNASIKKIKKAVLLMTIQNN
;
A
#
# COMPACT_ATOMS: atom_id res chain seq x y z
N MET A 1 -58.22 13.80 -27.46
CA MET A 1 -57.54 12.70 -26.73
C MET A 1 -56.60 13.31 -25.68
N ARG A 2 -57.07 13.41 -24.43
CA ARG A 2 -56.30 13.89 -23.28
C ARG A 2 -55.48 12.71 -22.72
N ARG A 3 -54.18 12.88 -22.54
CA ARG A 3 -53.35 11.94 -21.76
C ARG A 3 -52.92 12.62 -20.47
N TYR A 4 -53.38 12.06 -19.36
CA TYR A 4 -52.99 12.40 -17.99
C TYR A 4 -51.59 11.84 -17.73
N PHE A 5 -50.66 12.69 -17.28
CA PHE A 5 -49.44 12.27 -16.58
C PHE A 5 -49.64 12.64 -15.11
N ALA A 6 -49.91 11.62 -14.28
CA ALA A 6 -50.00 11.76 -12.84
C ALA A 6 -48.58 11.74 -12.25
N PHE A 7 -48.14 12.89 -11.73
CA PHE A 7 -46.96 13.00 -10.86
C PHE A 7 -47.35 12.49 -9.47
N LEU A 8 -46.80 11.35 -9.06
CA LEU A 8 -46.90 10.85 -7.69
C LEU A 8 -45.76 11.47 -6.87
N PHE A 9 -46.10 12.48 -6.06
CA PHE A 9 -45.25 13.00 -5.00
C PHE A 9 -45.23 11.98 -3.86
N SER A 10 -44.14 11.24 -3.69
CA SER A 10 -43.87 10.46 -2.49
C SER A 10 -43.37 11.38 -1.39
N LEU A 11 -44.24 11.65 -0.40
CA LEU A 11 -43.85 12.21 0.89
C LEU A 11 -42.86 11.26 1.58
N LEU A 12 -41.60 11.65 1.64
CA LEU A 12 -40.62 11.11 2.59
C LEU A 12 -40.98 11.63 3.98
N VAL A 13 -41.75 10.85 4.73
CA VAL A 13 -41.89 11.03 6.17
C VAL A 13 -40.57 10.61 6.80
N PHE A 14 -39.72 11.59 7.13
CA PHE A 14 -38.61 11.38 8.04
C PHE A 14 -39.19 11.11 9.42
N SER A 15 -39.26 9.84 9.81
CA SER A 15 -39.41 9.48 11.21
C SER A 15 -38.21 10.05 11.97
N PRO A 16 -38.40 10.83 13.04
CA PRO A 16 -37.29 11.21 13.90
C PRO A 16 -36.66 9.93 14.44
N VAL A 17 -35.37 9.75 14.14
CA VAL A 17 -34.55 8.74 14.81
C VAL A 17 -34.52 9.16 16.27
N ILE A 18 -35.37 8.52 17.08
CA ILE A 18 -35.25 8.58 18.54
C ILE A 18 -33.91 7.90 18.83
N ALA A 19 -32.89 8.72 19.08
CA ALA A 19 -31.64 8.28 19.65
C ALA A 19 -31.98 7.72 21.04
N GLY A 20 -32.24 6.40 21.09
CA GLY A 20 -32.30 5.69 22.36
C GLY A 20 -30.99 5.97 23.07
N ALA A 21 -31.07 6.67 24.20
CA ALA A 21 -29.92 6.92 25.06
C ALA A 21 -29.19 5.58 25.24
N ALA A 22 -27.91 5.55 24.89
CA ALA A 22 -27.07 4.41 25.17
C ALA A 22 -27.15 4.19 26.68
N THR A 23 -27.92 3.17 27.10
CA THR A 23 -27.90 2.71 28.47
C THR A 23 -26.47 2.32 28.74
N ASP A 24 -25.81 3.10 29.61
CA ASP A 24 -24.46 2.82 30.05
C ASP A 24 -24.45 1.35 30.50
N VAL A 25 -23.69 0.51 29.79
CA VAL A 25 -23.69 -0.95 30.01
C VAL A 25 -23.22 -1.25 31.45
N CYS A 26 -22.55 -0.30 32.09
CA CYS A 26 -22.14 -0.38 33.48
C CYS A 26 -23.17 0.18 34.48
N ALA A 27 -24.32 0.71 34.03
CA ALA A 27 -25.38 1.25 34.89
C ALA A 27 -26.49 0.24 35.25
N LYS A 28 -26.50 -0.98 34.70
CA LYS A 28 -27.27 -2.16 35.19
C LYS A 28 -27.03 -3.42 34.33
N PRO A 29 -26.87 -4.64 34.91
CA PRO A 29 -26.65 -4.93 36.32
C PRO A 29 -25.15 -4.92 36.63
N PHE A 30 -24.82 -4.40 37.81
CA PHE A 30 -23.63 -4.86 38.51
C PHE A 30 -23.68 -6.39 38.50
N VAL A 31 -22.78 -7.05 37.79
CA VAL A 31 -22.38 -8.39 38.21
C VAL A 31 -21.57 -8.12 39.48
N SER A 32 -22.21 -8.20 40.64
CA SER A 32 -21.49 -7.93 41.88
C SER A 32 -20.41 -9.00 42.02
N ILE A 33 -19.30 -8.67 42.67
CA ILE A 33 -18.24 -9.66 42.94
C ILE A 33 -18.82 -10.90 43.64
N ARG A 34 -19.90 -10.75 44.43
CA ARG A 34 -20.62 -11.88 45.05
C ARG A 34 -21.23 -12.82 44.02
N ASP A 35 -21.90 -12.30 42.99
CA ASP A 35 -22.54 -13.13 41.96
C ASP A 35 -21.51 -13.93 41.14
N ILE A 36 -20.29 -13.39 40.94
CA ILE A 36 -19.19 -14.13 40.31
C ILE A 36 -18.51 -15.10 41.27
N GLN A 37 -18.41 -14.79 42.56
CA GLN A 37 -17.75 -15.66 43.53
C GLN A 37 -18.61 -16.88 43.89
N ASP A 38 -19.93 -16.75 43.81
CA ASP A 38 -20.88 -17.82 44.15
C ASP A 38 -21.25 -18.72 42.96
N GLU A 39 -20.96 -18.32 41.70
CA GLU A 39 -21.21 -19.13 40.51
C GLU A 39 -19.94 -19.89 40.02
N GLU A 40 -20.08 -21.20 39.79
CA GLU A 40 -19.04 -22.06 39.18
C GLU A 40 -18.67 -21.65 37.75
N ILE A 41 -19.52 -20.89 37.06
CA ILE A 41 -19.41 -20.57 35.62
C ILE A 41 -19.23 -19.05 35.43
N LEU A 42 -18.48 -18.62 34.41
CA LEU A 42 -18.36 -17.19 34.08
C LEU A 42 -19.66 -16.67 33.45
N HIS A 43 -20.11 -15.47 33.85
CA HIS A 43 -21.34 -14.88 33.32
C HIS A 43 -21.32 -14.80 31.76
N PRO A 44 -22.30 -15.36 31.04
CA PRO A 44 -22.21 -15.56 29.59
C PRO A 44 -22.06 -14.29 28.75
N GLN A 45 -22.59 -13.16 29.25
CA GLN A 45 -22.46 -11.86 28.60
C GLN A 45 -21.04 -11.31 28.66
N LEU A 46 -20.28 -11.61 29.74
CA LEU A 46 -18.89 -11.20 29.85
C LEU A 46 -18.04 -11.95 28.81
N THR A 47 -18.22 -13.28 28.72
CA THR A 47 -17.57 -14.11 27.70
C THR A 47 -17.89 -13.62 26.30
N GLY A 48 -19.16 -13.33 26.01
CA GLY A 48 -19.59 -12.81 24.72
C GLY A 48 -19.01 -11.43 24.40
N THR A 49 -18.88 -10.56 25.40
CA THR A 49 -18.25 -9.24 25.25
C THR A 49 -16.76 -9.36 24.96
N LEU A 50 -16.02 -10.20 25.70
CA LEU A 50 -14.60 -10.47 25.47
C LEU A 50 -14.36 -11.04 24.07
N TYR A 51 -15.18 -12.00 23.65
CA TYR A 51 -15.16 -12.55 22.29
C TYR A 51 -15.36 -11.45 21.24
N GLN A 52 -16.39 -10.61 21.41
CA GLN A 52 -16.73 -9.59 20.43
C GLN A 52 -15.65 -8.51 20.32
N ARG A 53 -15.02 -8.15 21.44
CA ARG A 53 -13.87 -7.23 21.48
C ARG A 53 -12.67 -7.82 20.74
N ALA A 54 -12.33 -9.09 21.01
CA ALA A 54 -11.24 -9.78 20.33
C ALA A 54 -11.46 -9.83 18.82
N PHE A 55 -12.68 -10.20 18.41
CA PHE A 55 -13.11 -10.24 17.01
C PHE A 55 -12.99 -8.86 16.33
N LEU A 56 -13.50 -7.80 16.96
CA LEU A 56 -13.44 -6.43 16.41
C LEU A 56 -12.01 -5.90 16.33
N LYS A 57 -11.17 -6.14 17.32
CA LYS A 57 -9.76 -5.74 17.29
C LYS A 57 -9.00 -6.47 16.18
N LEU A 58 -9.29 -7.76 15.97
CA LEU A 58 -8.71 -8.52 14.87
C LEU A 58 -9.17 -7.97 13.52
N ALA A 59 -10.47 -7.68 13.36
CA ALA A 59 -11.01 -7.06 12.16
C ALA A 59 -10.44 -5.65 11.90
N GLN A 60 -10.24 -4.86 12.96
CA GLN A 60 -9.55 -3.57 12.89
C GLN A 60 -8.11 -3.73 12.40
N ARG A 61 -7.40 -4.75 12.88
CA ARG A 61 -6.04 -5.04 12.42
C ARG A 61 -5.98 -5.44 10.95
N LEU A 62 -6.92 -6.27 10.49
CA LEU A 62 -7.07 -6.58 9.06
C LEU A 62 -7.31 -5.33 8.23
N SER A 63 -8.18 -4.44 8.70
CA SER A 63 -8.43 -3.15 8.05
C SER A 63 -7.18 -2.27 8.00
N LEU A 64 -6.42 -2.15 9.09
CA LEU A 64 -5.18 -1.37 9.12
C LEU A 64 -4.17 -1.85 8.06
N GLU A 65 -4.00 -3.17 7.94
CA GLU A 65 -3.13 -3.76 6.92
C GLU A 65 -3.77 -3.76 5.51
N ASN A 66 -5.03 -3.31 5.40
CA ASN A 66 -5.85 -3.36 4.19
C ASN A 66 -5.90 -4.78 3.59
N LEU A 67 -6.09 -5.76 4.47
CA LEU A 67 -6.21 -7.18 4.16
C LEU A 67 -7.66 -7.61 4.26
N ASN A 68 -8.10 -8.33 3.23
CA ASN A 68 -9.48 -8.78 3.12
C ASN A 68 -9.75 -10.07 3.91
N THR A 69 -8.75 -10.81 4.38
CA THR A 69 -8.98 -12.10 5.05
C THR A 69 -7.96 -12.34 6.15
N VAL A 70 -8.34 -13.14 7.15
CA VAL A 70 -7.43 -13.52 8.23
C VAL A 70 -6.34 -14.47 7.76
N GLU A 71 -6.60 -15.26 6.72
CA GLU A 71 -5.60 -16.11 6.05
C GLU A 71 -4.48 -15.26 5.44
N SER A 72 -4.81 -14.19 4.71
CA SER A 72 -3.79 -13.29 4.16
C SER A 72 -2.97 -12.61 5.27
N TYR A 73 -3.60 -12.32 6.41
CA TYR A 73 -2.91 -11.79 7.58
C TYR A 73 -2.00 -12.83 8.23
N ALA A 74 -2.47 -14.06 8.43
CA ALA A 74 -1.69 -15.17 8.96
C ALA A 74 -0.45 -15.46 8.09
N HIS A 75 -0.63 -15.48 6.76
CA HIS A 75 0.47 -15.61 5.81
C HIS A 75 1.46 -14.45 5.96
N THR A 76 0.98 -13.21 6.05
CA THR A 76 1.81 -12.01 6.23
C THR A 76 2.61 -12.07 7.54
N LEU A 77 2.00 -12.47 8.66
CA LEU A 77 2.69 -12.67 9.93
C LEU A 77 3.78 -13.73 9.81
N SER A 78 3.48 -14.85 9.14
CA SER A 78 4.43 -15.94 8.96
C SER A 78 5.71 -15.55 8.22
N LEU A 79 5.62 -14.56 7.31
CA LEU A 79 6.77 -14.00 6.59
C LEU A 79 7.60 -13.03 7.43
N ARG A 80 7.00 -12.44 8.47
CA ARG A 80 7.63 -11.46 9.37
C ARG A 80 8.24 -12.09 10.63
N LEU A 81 7.88 -13.33 10.94
CA LEU A 81 8.37 -14.02 12.13
C LEU A 81 9.88 -14.18 12.12
N THR A 82 10.51 -13.66 13.17
CA THR A 82 11.92 -13.95 13.48
C THR A 82 12.05 -15.31 14.15
N LYS A 83 13.28 -15.85 14.16
CA LYS A 83 13.58 -17.09 14.88
C LYS A 83 13.26 -16.96 16.38
N GLU A 84 13.65 -15.84 17.00
CA GLU A 84 13.38 -15.55 18.42
C GLU A 84 11.88 -15.48 18.71
N GLN A 85 11.10 -14.80 17.88
CA GLN A 85 9.64 -14.75 18.04
C GLN A 85 9.00 -16.14 17.86
N THR A 86 9.52 -16.93 16.93
CA THR A 86 9.06 -18.30 16.70
C THR A 86 9.33 -19.19 17.92
N GLU A 87 10.50 -19.07 18.55
CA GLU A 87 10.85 -19.86 19.72
C GLU A 87 10.08 -19.40 20.97
N SER A 88 10.00 -18.10 21.21
CA SER A 88 9.30 -17.53 22.37
C SER A 88 7.78 -17.73 22.34
N PHE A 89 7.15 -17.70 21.16
CA PHE A 89 5.70 -17.90 21.05
C PHE A 89 5.26 -19.33 21.41
N LYS A 90 6.16 -20.32 21.33
CA LYS A 90 5.81 -21.73 21.62
C LYS A 90 5.23 -21.92 23.02
N ALA A 91 5.72 -21.18 24.02
CA ALA A 91 5.20 -21.25 25.38
C ALA A 91 3.80 -20.65 25.52
N GLU A 92 3.47 -19.62 24.74
CA GLU A 92 2.12 -19.06 24.68
C GLU A 92 1.18 -19.99 23.90
N TYR A 93 1.66 -20.58 22.80
CA TYR A 93 0.92 -21.55 21.99
C TYR A 93 0.43 -22.75 22.81
N THR A 94 1.29 -23.29 23.69
CA THR A 94 0.95 -24.46 24.53
C THR A 94 -0.12 -24.17 25.59
N ARG A 95 -0.48 -22.90 25.79
CA ARG A 95 -1.64 -22.53 26.62
C ARG A 95 -2.96 -22.89 25.95
N PHE A 96 -2.98 -22.99 24.63
CA PHE A 96 -4.18 -23.17 23.82
C PHE A 96 -4.19 -24.53 23.14
N ALA A 97 -3.07 -24.96 22.55
CA ALA A 97 -2.96 -26.18 21.74
C ALA A 97 -1.83 -27.10 22.20
N GLN A 98 -1.83 -28.35 21.73
CA GLN A 98 -0.82 -29.34 22.10
C GLN A 98 0.56 -28.99 21.52
N ALA A 99 1.64 -29.16 22.31
CA ALA A 99 2.98 -28.70 21.96
C ALA A 99 3.55 -29.31 20.66
N ASP A 100 3.19 -30.55 20.35
CA ASP A 100 3.58 -31.29 19.14
C ASP A 100 2.91 -30.76 17.86
N SER A 101 1.78 -30.07 17.98
CA SER A 101 1.09 -29.42 16.85
C SER A 101 1.68 -28.06 16.43
N TYR A 102 2.66 -27.53 17.17
CA TYR A 102 3.20 -26.18 16.96
C TYR A 102 3.81 -25.98 15.56
N GLU A 103 4.68 -26.90 15.14
CA GLU A 103 5.32 -26.82 13.82
C GLU A 103 4.30 -26.93 12.69
N ALA A 104 3.27 -27.77 12.87
CA ALA A 104 2.19 -27.89 11.91
C ALA A 104 1.40 -26.57 11.78
N PHE A 105 1.09 -25.89 12.90
CA PHE A 105 0.47 -24.56 12.88
C PHE A 105 1.31 -23.55 12.08
N LEU A 106 2.62 -23.49 12.30
CA LEU A 106 3.51 -22.59 11.55
C LEU A 106 3.50 -22.87 10.04
N GLN A 107 3.42 -24.13 9.63
CA GLN A 107 3.30 -24.50 8.22
C GLN A 107 1.94 -24.16 7.62
N ILE A 108 0.88 -24.27 8.41
CA ILE A 108 -0.49 -23.96 7.98
C ILE A 108 -0.63 -22.47 7.72
N ILE A 109 -0.19 -21.59 8.65
CA ILE A 109 -0.30 -20.14 8.45
C ILE A 109 0.54 -19.65 7.25
N LYS A 110 1.65 -20.32 6.92
CA LYS A 110 2.45 -20.04 5.72
C LYS A 110 1.71 -20.32 4.42
N LYS A 111 0.73 -21.21 4.42
CA LYS A 111 -0.01 -21.63 3.22
C LYS A 111 -1.48 -21.19 3.22
N ALA A 112 -1.92 -20.53 4.28
CA ALA A 112 -3.31 -20.16 4.48
C ALA A 112 -3.86 -19.33 3.31
N ASP A 113 -5.03 -19.70 2.80
CA ASP A 113 -5.68 -19.06 1.67
C ASP A 113 -7.19 -19.18 1.79
N TYR A 114 -7.88 -18.06 1.95
CA TYR A 114 -9.33 -18.03 2.10
C TYR A 114 -10.06 -18.61 0.88
N TRP A 115 -9.50 -18.45 -0.31
CA TRP A 115 -10.19 -18.83 -1.54
C TRP A 115 -10.07 -20.33 -1.84
N LYS A 116 -9.20 -21.04 -1.11
CA LYS A 116 -9.05 -22.50 -1.16
C LYS A 116 -9.63 -23.09 0.11
N SER A 117 -10.80 -23.72 0.00
CA SER A 117 -11.53 -24.27 1.16
C SER A 117 -10.68 -25.16 2.07
N SER A 118 -9.77 -25.96 1.51
CA SER A 118 -8.85 -26.83 2.26
C SER A 118 -7.73 -26.09 3.01
N LEU A 119 -7.49 -24.82 2.69
CA LEU A 119 -6.48 -23.95 3.31
C LEU A 119 -7.11 -22.83 4.15
N ARG A 120 -8.43 -22.84 4.33
CA ARG A 120 -9.13 -21.92 5.26
C ARG A 120 -8.79 -22.27 6.70
N LEU A 121 -8.68 -21.24 7.52
CA LEU A 121 -8.36 -21.45 8.93
C LEU A 121 -9.64 -21.80 9.71
N PRO A 122 -9.66 -22.92 10.46
CA PRO A 122 -10.71 -23.17 11.44
C PRO A 122 -10.64 -22.14 12.58
N ASN A 123 -11.73 -22.00 13.33
CA ASN A 123 -11.85 -21.03 14.43
C ASN A 123 -10.68 -21.11 15.43
N ALA A 124 -10.23 -22.32 15.75
CA ALA A 124 -9.04 -22.55 16.57
C ALA A 124 -7.81 -21.82 16.02
N TYR A 125 -7.45 -22.04 14.75
CA TYR A 125 -6.28 -21.40 14.17
C TYR A 125 -6.45 -19.89 13.99
N VAL A 126 -7.66 -19.38 13.78
CA VAL A 126 -7.90 -17.92 13.81
C VAL A 126 -7.57 -17.34 15.18
N ALA A 127 -7.95 -18.01 16.27
CA ALA A 127 -7.60 -17.58 17.62
C ALA A 127 -6.09 -17.70 17.91
N LEU A 128 -5.39 -18.73 17.42
CA LEU A 128 -3.92 -18.83 17.51
C LEU A 128 -3.22 -17.74 16.69
N VAL A 129 -3.76 -17.35 15.54
CA VAL A 129 -3.27 -16.21 14.75
C VAL A 129 -3.45 -14.91 15.53
N ALA A 130 -4.56 -14.73 16.25
CA ALA A 130 -4.76 -13.58 17.13
C ALA A 130 -3.76 -13.57 18.31
N ALA A 131 -3.49 -14.73 18.92
CA ALA A 131 -2.46 -14.90 19.96
C ALA A 131 -1.06 -14.57 19.42
N LEU A 132 -0.71 -15.06 18.23
CA LEU A 132 0.56 -14.78 17.56
C LEU A 132 0.72 -13.28 17.28
N ALA A 133 -0.30 -12.65 16.71
CA ALA A 133 -0.30 -11.22 16.46
C ALA A 133 -0.11 -10.41 17.76
N ARG A 134 -0.74 -10.83 18.86
CA ARG A 134 -0.57 -10.23 20.18
C ARG A 134 0.86 -10.37 20.68
N HIS A 135 1.43 -11.57 20.60
CA HIS A 135 2.81 -11.86 21.00
C HIS A 135 3.83 -11.02 20.20
N MET A 136 3.55 -10.78 18.92
CA MET A 136 4.37 -9.91 18.07
C MET A 136 4.16 -8.41 18.34
N GLY A 137 3.24 -8.03 19.23
CA GLY A 137 2.88 -6.63 19.50
C GLY A 137 2.05 -5.95 18.41
N GLU A 138 1.52 -6.72 17.45
CA GLU A 138 0.78 -6.21 16.29
C GLU A 138 -0.67 -5.84 16.63
N ILE A 139 -1.22 -6.41 17.71
CA ILE A 139 -2.59 -6.19 18.16
C ILE A 139 -2.65 -6.14 19.69
N HIS A 140 -3.41 -5.18 20.21
CA HIS A 140 -3.59 -4.98 21.66
C HIS A 140 -4.75 -5.84 22.17
N LEU A 141 -4.55 -7.16 22.24
CA LEU A 141 -5.45 -8.10 22.91
C LEU A 141 -4.96 -8.37 24.32
N ASN A 142 -5.87 -8.47 25.29
CA ASN A 142 -5.53 -9.08 26.58
C ASN A 142 -5.66 -10.60 26.49
N THR A 143 -5.22 -11.33 27.52
CA THR A 143 -5.21 -12.80 27.46
C THR A 143 -6.63 -13.38 27.46
N ALA A 144 -7.54 -12.77 28.24
CA ALA A 144 -8.93 -13.21 28.34
C ALA A 144 -9.70 -13.05 27.01
N GLU A 145 -9.40 -12.00 26.23
CA GLU A 145 -9.92 -11.78 24.88
C GLU A 145 -9.46 -12.89 23.92
N VAL A 146 -8.20 -13.32 24.00
CA VAL A 146 -7.70 -14.46 23.19
C VAL A 146 -8.34 -15.77 23.64
N GLU A 147 -8.48 -16.01 24.95
CA GLU A 147 -9.13 -17.21 25.49
C GLU A 147 -10.62 -17.27 25.09
N ALA A 148 -11.35 -16.15 25.16
CA ALA A 148 -12.73 -16.06 24.69
C ALA A 148 -12.86 -16.33 23.18
N LEU A 149 -11.91 -15.86 22.37
CA LEU A 149 -11.87 -16.18 20.94
C LEU A 149 -11.58 -17.67 20.71
N TRP A 150 -10.68 -18.27 21.50
CA TRP A 150 -10.32 -19.70 21.41
C TRP A 150 -11.49 -20.64 21.79
N LEU A 151 -12.35 -20.24 22.73
CA LEU A 151 -13.58 -20.98 23.07
C LEU A 151 -14.47 -21.24 21.84
N SER A 152 -14.42 -20.37 20.83
CA SER A 152 -15.22 -20.48 19.60
C SER A 152 -14.88 -21.68 18.71
N GLN A 153 -13.78 -22.40 18.98
CA GLN A 153 -13.47 -23.65 18.28
C GLN A 153 -14.51 -24.74 18.54
N ASN A 154 -15.20 -24.67 19.69
CA ASN A 154 -16.19 -25.65 20.10
C ASN A 154 -17.60 -25.31 19.59
N TRP A 155 -17.74 -24.23 18.83
CA TRP A 155 -19.01 -23.86 18.22
C TRP A 155 -19.40 -24.85 17.13
N PRO A 156 -20.71 -24.97 16.81
CA PRO A 156 -21.16 -25.80 15.71
C PRO A 156 -20.45 -25.40 14.43
N ALA A 157 -20.10 -26.38 13.60
CA ALA A 157 -19.47 -26.17 12.30
C ALA A 157 -20.47 -25.61 11.27
N LEU A 158 -21.07 -24.46 11.58
CA LEU A 158 -21.95 -23.70 10.70
C LEU A 158 -21.13 -22.60 10.05
N ASP A 159 -21.29 -22.44 8.74
CA ASP A 159 -20.61 -21.41 7.96
C ASP A 159 -20.81 -19.99 8.52
N SER A 160 -22.01 -19.68 9.02
CA SER A 160 -22.33 -18.38 9.64
C SER A 160 -21.54 -18.10 10.93
N LEU A 161 -20.99 -19.15 11.56
CA LEU A 161 -20.22 -19.10 12.80
C LEU A 161 -18.72 -19.25 12.57
N SER A 162 -18.31 -19.41 11.31
CA SER A 162 -16.90 -19.42 10.92
C SER A 162 -16.29 -18.03 11.12
N LEU A 163 -15.28 -17.93 11.98
CA LEU A 163 -14.54 -16.69 12.22
C LEU A 163 -13.93 -16.15 10.94
N THR A 164 -13.36 -17.02 10.11
CA THR A 164 -12.76 -16.59 8.84
C THR A 164 -13.80 -15.97 7.91
N ARG A 165 -15.00 -16.58 7.77
CA ARG A 165 -16.08 -16.04 6.95
C ARG A 165 -16.61 -14.71 7.50
N GLN A 166 -16.82 -14.63 8.81
CA GLN A 166 -17.31 -13.39 9.45
C GLN A 166 -16.30 -12.24 9.29
N LEU A 167 -15.00 -12.51 9.48
CA LEU A 167 -13.94 -11.53 9.26
C LEU A 167 -13.85 -11.13 7.78
N ALA A 168 -13.95 -12.08 6.85
CA ALA A 168 -13.98 -11.83 5.41
C ALA A 168 -15.19 -10.98 4.98
N GLN A 169 -16.34 -11.16 5.63
CA GLN A 169 -17.51 -10.33 5.39
C GLN A 169 -17.29 -8.89 5.91
N LEU A 170 -16.73 -8.76 7.11
CA LEU A 170 -16.47 -7.48 7.76
C LEU A 170 -15.33 -6.69 7.10
N SER A 171 -14.32 -7.36 6.57
CA SER A 171 -13.24 -6.72 5.81
C SER A 171 -13.66 -6.36 4.37
N GLY A 172 -14.80 -6.89 3.90
CA GLY A 172 -15.35 -6.61 2.57
C GLY A 172 -14.89 -7.56 1.46
N ALA A 173 -14.28 -8.69 1.80
CA ALA A 173 -13.86 -9.71 0.83
C ALA A 173 -15.03 -10.30 0.01
N LEU A 174 -16.22 -10.42 0.62
CA LEU A 174 -17.35 -11.16 0.04
C LEU A 174 -18.36 -10.29 -0.71
N ASP A 175 -18.57 -9.05 -0.27
CA ASP A 175 -19.76 -8.27 -0.62
C ASP A 175 -19.47 -6.91 -1.28
N LYS A 176 -18.25 -6.73 -1.84
CA LYS A 176 -17.78 -5.41 -2.36
C LYS A 176 -17.97 -4.27 -1.35
N ARG A 177 -17.77 -4.57 -0.07
CA ARG A 177 -17.86 -3.59 1.03
C ARG A 177 -16.50 -2.93 1.21
N ARG A 178 -16.51 -1.71 1.75
CA ARG A 178 -15.26 -1.08 2.22
C ARG A 178 -14.86 -1.64 3.58
N HIS A 179 -13.59 -1.52 3.92
CA HIS A 179 -13.14 -1.64 5.30
C HIS A 179 -13.78 -0.54 6.15
N LEU A 180 -14.11 -0.89 7.40
CA LEU A 180 -14.37 0.10 8.44
C LEU A 180 -13.05 0.77 8.82
N THR A 181 -13.08 2.06 9.11
CA THR A 181 -11.94 2.84 9.58
C THR A 181 -11.64 2.56 11.05
N VAL A 182 -10.44 2.91 11.52
CA VAL A 182 -10.07 2.84 12.94
C VAL A 182 -11.07 3.60 13.81
N ALA A 183 -11.51 4.78 13.38
CA ALA A 183 -12.51 5.59 14.06
C ALA A 183 -13.82 4.81 14.29
N GLU A 184 -14.31 4.14 13.26
CA GLU A 184 -15.55 3.34 13.28
C GLU A 184 -15.43 2.11 14.18
N TYR A 185 -14.28 1.43 14.15
CA TYR A 185 -13.98 0.36 15.09
C TYR A 185 -13.90 0.87 16.53
N THR A 186 -13.29 2.02 16.77
CA THR A 186 -13.23 2.63 18.11
C THR A 186 -14.61 2.95 18.66
N VAL A 187 -15.53 3.48 17.82
CA VAL A 187 -16.93 3.70 18.21
C VAL A 187 -17.60 2.37 18.55
N SER A 188 -17.42 1.34 17.72
CA SER A 188 -18.02 0.00 17.93
C SER A 188 -17.49 -0.66 19.21
N LEU A 189 -16.18 -0.57 19.46
CA LEU A 189 -15.53 -1.08 20.67
C LEU A 189 -15.99 -0.35 21.93
N ARG A 190 -16.20 0.98 21.87
CA ARG A 190 -16.76 1.76 23.00
C ARG A 190 -18.20 1.37 23.31
N ALA A 191 -18.99 1.05 22.28
CA ALA A 191 -20.38 0.62 22.45
C ALA A 191 -20.53 -0.73 23.17
N LEU A 192 -19.48 -1.57 23.15
CA LEU A 192 -19.42 -2.80 23.96
C LEU A 192 -19.17 -2.53 25.45
N GLY A 193 -18.92 -1.28 25.84
CA GLY A 193 -18.58 -0.91 27.21
C GLY A 193 -17.11 -1.15 27.56
N LYS A 194 -16.72 -0.71 28.76
CA LYS A 194 -15.47 -1.13 29.39
C LYS A 194 -15.69 -2.47 30.09
N ASP A 195 -14.62 -3.24 30.26
CA ASP A 195 -14.64 -4.40 31.15
C ASP A 195 -14.87 -3.88 32.58
N CYS A 196 -16.13 -3.80 33.00
CA CYS A 196 -16.55 -3.24 34.28
C CYS A 196 -16.45 -4.27 35.42
N THR A 197 -15.55 -5.24 35.28
CA THR A 197 -15.35 -6.29 36.28
C THR A 197 -14.24 -5.88 37.25
N ASN A 198 -14.49 -5.98 38.55
CA ASN A 198 -13.46 -5.93 39.58
C ASN A 198 -12.67 -7.26 39.69
N ILE A 199 -12.79 -8.12 38.68
CA ILE A 199 -12.14 -9.44 38.64
C ILE A 199 -10.70 -9.23 38.14
N THR A 200 -9.73 -9.83 38.82
CA THR A 200 -8.36 -9.82 38.33
C THR A 200 -8.24 -10.59 37.00
N GLU A 201 -7.33 -10.17 36.11
CA GLU A 201 -7.13 -10.88 34.83
C GLU A 201 -6.83 -12.37 35.05
N GLN A 202 -6.10 -12.72 36.12
CA GLN A 202 -5.78 -14.10 36.46
C GLN A 202 -7.01 -14.92 36.86
N THR A 203 -7.92 -14.37 37.67
CA THR A 203 -9.17 -15.04 38.04
C THR A 203 -10.06 -15.24 36.82
N LEU A 204 -10.16 -14.22 35.96
CA LEU A 204 -10.93 -14.30 34.72
C LEU A 204 -10.39 -15.40 33.78
N GLN A 205 -9.07 -15.45 33.59
CA GLN A 205 -8.42 -16.50 32.80
C GLN A 205 -8.67 -17.90 33.38
N LYS A 206 -8.56 -18.05 34.71
CA LYS A 206 -8.80 -19.33 35.37
C LYS A 206 -10.23 -19.83 35.09
N LYS A 207 -11.24 -18.96 35.25
CA LYS A 207 -12.64 -19.31 34.98
C LYS A 207 -12.89 -19.63 33.51
N LEU A 208 -12.38 -18.83 32.58
CA LEU A 208 -12.51 -19.12 31.13
C LEU A 208 -11.90 -20.49 30.75
N ARG A 209 -10.81 -20.88 31.41
CA ARG A 209 -10.20 -22.21 31.23
C ARG A 209 -11.02 -23.33 31.83
N GLU A 210 -11.60 -23.12 33.00
CA GLU A 210 -12.50 -24.09 33.62
C GLU A 210 -13.71 -24.33 32.70
N ASP A 211 -14.31 -23.27 32.16
CA ASP A 211 -15.38 -23.33 31.16
C ASP A 211 -14.93 -24.03 29.86
N PHE A 212 -13.69 -23.79 29.42
CA PHE A 212 -13.09 -24.50 28.29
C PHE A 212 -12.97 -26.01 28.56
N TRP A 213 -12.47 -26.40 29.73
CA TRP A 213 -12.34 -27.81 30.10
C TRP A 213 -13.69 -28.49 30.25
N LEU A 214 -14.70 -27.81 30.76
CA LEU A 214 -16.09 -28.29 30.75
C LEU A 214 -16.55 -28.60 29.32
N THR A 215 -16.23 -27.72 28.38
CA THR A 215 -16.58 -27.90 26.96
C THR A 215 -15.85 -29.11 26.33
N LEU A 216 -14.54 -29.27 26.60
CA LEU A 216 -13.75 -30.39 26.08
C LEU A 216 -14.15 -31.74 26.67
N ARG A 217 -14.38 -31.81 27.99
CA ARG A 217 -14.67 -33.07 28.69
C ARG A 217 -15.93 -33.73 28.16
N ASN A 218 -16.92 -32.93 27.81
CA ASN A 218 -18.23 -33.47 27.53
C ASN A 218 -18.41 -33.96 26.10
N LYS A 219 -17.54 -33.57 25.13
CA LYS A 219 -17.75 -33.81 23.69
C LYS A 219 -19.18 -33.51 23.20
N GLN A 220 -19.93 -32.75 23.99
CA GLN A 220 -21.35 -32.48 23.79
C GLN A 220 -21.46 -31.39 22.75
N ALA A 221 -22.39 -31.56 21.83
CA ALA A 221 -22.64 -30.57 20.80
C ALA A 221 -23.10 -29.26 21.47
N THR A 222 -22.33 -28.19 21.28
CA THR A 222 -22.87 -26.86 21.51
C THR A 222 -23.99 -26.62 20.50
N ARG A 223 -24.94 -25.74 20.84
CA ARG A 223 -25.99 -25.31 19.90
C ARG A 223 -26.13 -23.79 19.94
N PHE A 224 -26.48 -23.20 18.81
CA PHE A 224 -26.79 -21.78 18.73
C PHE A 224 -28.30 -21.55 18.80
N ALA A 225 -28.72 -20.62 19.66
CA ALA A 225 -30.10 -20.17 19.79
C ALA A 225 -30.12 -18.63 19.81
N GLY A 226 -30.33 -18.02 18.64
CA GLY A 226 -30.23 -16.57 18.47
C GLY A 226 -28.81 -16.07 18.74
N SER A 227 -28.65 -15.19 19.73
CA SER A 227 -27.35 -14.67 20.18
C SER A 227 -26.65 -15.56 21.23
N LYS A 228 -27.25 -16.70 21.61
CA LYS A 228 -26.76 -17.55 22.69
C LYS A 228 -26.09 -18.81 22.17
N VAL A 229 -24.96 -19.19 22.77
CA VAL A 229 -24.31 -20.48 22.63
C VAL A 229 -24.66 -21.30 23.85
N LEU A 230 -25.30 -22.44 23.63
CA LEU A 230 -25.79 -23.31 24.70
C LEU A 230 -24.96 -24.60 24.76
N LEU A 231 -24.70 -25.07 25.97
CA LEU A 231 -24.15 -26.39 26.27
C LEU A 231 -25.16 -27.14 27.16
N ASN A 232 -25.73 -28.24 26.65
CA ASN A 232 -26.81 -29.05 27.26
C ASN A 232 -28.15 -28.36 27.59
N GLN A 233 -28.16 -27.06 27.87
CA GLN A 233 -29.31 -26.16 28.05
C GLN A 233 -28.83 -24.82 28.64
N ASP A 234 -27.68 -24.83 29.32
CA ASP A 234 -27.07 -23.66 29.93
C ASP A 234 -26.49 -22.74 28.88
N THR A 235 -26.63 -21.43 29.11
CA THR A 235 -26.01 -20.44 28.24
C THR A 235 -24.54 -20.33 28.60
N LEU A 236 -23.66 -20.68 27.67
CA LEU A 236 -22.22 -20.57 27.84
C LEU A 236 -21.72 -19.18 27.40
N VAL A 237 -22.28 -18.67 26.29
CA VAL A 237 -21.92 -17.38 25.72
C VAL A 237 -23.19 -16.66 25.28
N GLU A 238 -23.33 -15.39 25.63
CA GLU A 238 -24.36 -14.50 25.09
C GLU A 238 -23.68 -13.38 24.30
N LEU A 239 -23.79 -13.43 22.96
CA LEU A 239 -23.16 -12.48 22.06
C LEU A 239 -23.93 -11.15 22.08
N PRO A 240 -23.30 -10.03 22.46
CA PRO A 240 -23.96 -8.73 22.39
C PRO A 240 -24.26 -8.36 20.94
N ALA A 241 -25.41 -7.71 20.72
CA ALA A 241 -25.79 -7.25 19.39
C ALA A 241 -24.79 -6.20 18.88
N LEU A 242 -24.04 -6.53 17.84
CA LEU A 242 -23.07 -5.63 17.23
C LEU A 242 -23.74 -4.75 16.17
N ARG A 243 -23.80 -3.44 16.43
CA ARG A 243 -24.21 -2.45 15.42
C ARG A 243 -22.98 -1.90 14.72
N LEU A 244 -22.74 -2.38 13.50
CA LEU A 244 -21.66 -1.87 12.65
C LEU A 244 -22.15 -0.70 11.78
N PRO A 245 -21.29 0.30 11.51
CA PRO A 245 -21.58 1.31 10.50
C PRO A 245 -21.80 0.69 9.12
N SER A 246 -22.51 1.42 8.25
CA SER A 246 -22.70 0.99 6.87
C SER A 246 -21.35 0.89 6.15
N GLN A 247 -21.10 -0.28 5.59
CA GLN A 247 -19.90 -0.60 4.81
C GLN A 247 -20.12 -0.47 3.30
N GLN A 248 -21.23 0.14 2.89
CA GLN A 248 -21.50 0.38 1.48
C GLN A 248 -20.34 1.18 0.89
N LEU A 249 -19.75 0.64 -0.17
CA LEU A 249 -18.67 1.30 -0.90
C LEU A 249 -19.21 2.60 -1.50
N ARG A 250 -18.67 3.73 -1.05
CA ARG A 250 -18.93 5.05 -1.62
C ARG A 250 -17.67 5.51 -2.32
N LEU A 251 -17.66 5.38 -3.63
CA LEU A 251 -16.61 5.92 -4.47
C LEU A 251 -16.97 7.35 -4.84
N GLY A 252 -16.03 8.26 -4.68
CA GLY A 252 -16.11 9.57 -5.31
C GLY A 252 -15.56 9.52 -6.74
N GLU A 253 -15.74 10.61 -7.47
CA GLU A 253 -15.07 10.81 -8.76
C GLU A 253 -13.60 11.19 -8.53
N ALA A 254 -12.73 10.88 -9.49
CA ALA A 254 -11.34 11.32 -9.43
C ALA A 254 -11.28 12.85 -9.49
N ARG A 255 -10.65 13.47 -8.50
CA ARG A 255 -10.51 14.93 -8.39
C ARG A 255 -9.03 15.31 -8.43
N PRO A 256 -8.39 15.42 -9.60
CA PRO A 256 -7.00 15.87 -9.63
C PRO A 256 -6.90 17.30 -9.08
N VAL A 257 -5.80 17.59 -8.38
CA VAL A 257 -5.50 18.98 -7.99
C VAL A 257 -5.35 19.81 -9.26
N ALA A 258 -6.08 20.94 -9.33
CA ALA A 258 -5.97 21.88 -10.43
C ALA A 258 -4.51 22.37 -10.56
N LEU A 259 -4.02 22.49 -11.79
CA LEU A 259 -2.67 22.93 -12.07
C LEU A 259 -2.68 24.33 -12.67
N LYS A 260 -1.74 25.18 -12.24
CA LYS A 260 -1.40 26.46 -12.85
C LYS A 260 -0.85 26.23 -14.26
N ALA A 261 -0.97 27.26 -15.10
CA ALA A 261 -0.10 27.35 -16.26
C ALA A 261 1.34 27.58 -15.76
N TYR A 262 2.27 26.73 -16.17
CA TYR A 262 3.69 26.88 -15.91
C TYR A 262 4.45 26.95 -17.24
N ALA A 263 5.60 27.62 -17.22
CA ALA A 263 6.41 27.78 -18.41
C ALA A 263 6.88 26.42 -18.93
N ASN A 264 6.94 26.28 -20.26
CA ASN A 264 7.61 25.15 -20.90
C ASN A 264 9.12 25.27 -20.62
N GLU A 265 9.56 24.66 -19.53
CA GLU A 265 10.97 24.55 -19.18
C GLU A 265 11.59 23.26 -19.74
N ASP A 266 12.90 23.29 -19.97
CA ASP A 266 13.65 22.07 -20.32
C ASP A 266 13.61 21.07 -19.16
N PHE A 267 13.50 19.78 -19.51
CA PHE A 267 13.36 18.68 -18.58
C PHE A 267 14.43 18.66 -17.49
N ARG A 268 15.69 19.06 -17.78
CA ARG A 268 16.75 19.06 -16.76
C ARG A 268 16.65 20.22 -15.80
N THR A 269 16.20 21.37 -16.29
CA THR A 269 15.93 22.51 -15.40
C THR A 269 14.86 22.11 -14.40
N TYR A 270 13.79 21.49 -14.89
CA TYR A 270 12.74 20.92 -14.05
C TYR A 270 13.28 19.83 -13.10
N ILE A 271 14.05 18.86 -13.59
CA ILE A 271 14.54 17.73 -12.78
C ILE A 271 15.47 18.20 -11.66
N GLY A 272 16.32 19.20 -11.92
CA GLY A 272 17.22 19.79 -10.94
C GLY A 272 16.46 20.46 -9.80
N LYS A 273 15.49 21.33 -10.14
CA LYS A 273 14.59 21.96 -9.15
C LYS A 273 13.83 20.90 -8.35
N ARG A 274 13.29 19.89 -9.05
CA ARG A 274 12.54 18.76 -8.45
C ARG A 274 13.39 17.97 -7.45
N HIS A 275 14.65 17.67 -7.78
CA HIS A 275 15.56 16.95 -6.88
C HIS A 275 15.92 17.76 -5.66
N GLU A 276 16.13 19.08 -5.82
CA GLU A 276 16.41 19.97 -4.70
C GLU A 276 15.23 20.02 -3.73
N ILE A 277 14.02 20.27 -4.24
CA ILE A 277 12.84 20.38 -3.39
C ILE A 277 12.46 19.04 -2.76
N ASN A 278 12.56 17.91 -3.46
CA ASN A 278 12.21 16.59 -2.90
C ASN A 278 13.10 16.16 -1.71
N ARG A 279 14.22 16.84 -1.46
CA ARG A 279 15.10 16.63 -0.29
C ARG A 279 14.70 17.45 0.93
N LYS A 280 13.76 18.39 0.76
CA LYS A 280 13.19 19.19 1.85
C LYS A 280 12.15 18.39 2.62
N ASP A 281 11.66 18.93 3.73
CA ASP A 281 10.58 18.28 4.47
C ASP A 281 9.26 18.29 3.69
N ASN A 282 8.34 17.41 4.10
CA ASN A 282 7.06 17.22 3.44
C ASN A 282 6.23 18.51 3.31
N LEU A 283 6.22 19.39 4.33
CA LEU A 283 5.45 20.62 4.29
C LEU A 283 6.07 21.62 3.31
N GLU A 284 7.39 21.74 3.29
CA GLU A 284 8.12 22.54 2.30
C GLU A 284 7.84 22.06 0.87
N VAL A 285 7.84 20.75 0.62
CA VAL A 285 7.50 20.18 -0.70
C VAL A 285 6.07 20.53 -1.11
N ILE A 286 5.09 20.37 -0.22
CA ILE A 286 3.68 20.71 -0.48
C ILE A 286 3.54 22.19 -0.80
N ARG A 287 4.16 23.07 -0.01
CA ARG A 287 4.09 24.52 -0.20
C ARG A 287 4.75 24.94 -1.51
N PHE A 288 5.91 24.37 -1.84
CA PHE A 288 6.56 24.62 -3.13
C PHE A 288 5.68 24.16 -4.30
N PHE A 289 5.04 22.99 -4.18
CA PHE A 289 4.12 22.50 -5.20
C PHE A 289 2.99 23.50 -5.46
N HIS A 290 2.31 24.00 -4.42
CA HIS A 290 1.26 25.01 -4.60
C HIS A 290 1.81 26.36 -5.06
N GLY A 291 2.98 26.79 -4.60
CA GLY A 291 3.62 28.00 -5.09
C GLY A 291 3.87 28.01 -6.60
N ASN A 292 4.22 26.85 -7.18
CA ASN A 292 4.70 26.75 -8.57
C ASN A 292 3.76 26.04 -9.55
N TYR A 293 3.00 25.04 -9.08
CA TYR A 293 2.25 24.12 -9.95
C TYR A 293 0.78 23.97 -9.55
N GLY A 294 0.46 23.85 -8.26
CA GLY A 294 -0.91 23.67 -7.78
C GLY A 294 -1.70 24.97 -7.78
N ASP A 295 -2.98 24.91 -8.16
CA ASP A 295 -3.90 26.05 -8.20
C ASP A 295 -5.15 25.81 -7.36
N ALA A 296 -4.97 25.47 -6.09
CA ALA A 296 -6.09 25.27 -5.19
C ALA A 296 -5.73 25.66 -3.75
N PRO A 297 -6.64 26.27 -2.98
CA PRO A 297 -6.48 26.33 -1.54
C PRO A 297 -6.42 24.91 -0.96
N PHE A 298 -5.64 24.73 0.09
CA PHE A 298 -5.38 23.42 0.65
C PHE A 298 -5.25 23.46 2.17
N ALA A 299 -5.39 22.30 2.79
CA ALA A 299 -5.10 22.12 4.20
C ALA A 299 -4.02 21.05 4.40
N VAL A 300 -3.22 21.20 5.45
CA VAL A 300 -2.21 20.23 5.88
C VAL A 300 -2.53 19.77 7.28
N VAL A 301 -2.62 18.46 7.47
CA VAL A 301 -2.87 17.79 8.75
C VAL A 301 -1.55 17.24 9.27
N ASN A 302 -1.13 17.73 10.43
CA ASN A 302 0.00 17.18 11.17
C ASN A 302 -0.53 16.33 12.34
N LYS A 303 -0.49 15.01 12.18
CA LYS A 303 -1.04 14.08 13.18
C LYS A 303 -0.22 14.05 14.47
N LYS A 304 1.10 14.20 14.36
CA LYS A 304 2.02 14.25 15.49
C LYS A 304 1.77 15.47 16.37
N GLU A 305 1.55 16.62 15.75
CA GLU A 305 1.26 17.88 16.45
C GLU A 305 -0.23 18.09 16.73
N LYS A 306 -1.10 17.19 16.26
CA LYS A 306 -2.57 17.24 16.40
C LYS A 306 -3.16 18.57 15.95
N LEU A 307 -2.71 19.04 14.78
CA LEU A 307 -3.17 20.29 14.18
C LEU A 307 -3.50 20.16 12.70
N ILE A 308 -4.35 21.06 12.23
CA ILE A 308 -4.61 21.32 10.82
C ILE A 308 -4.26 22.78 10.50
N GLN A 309 -3.49 23.00 9.44
CA GLN A 309 -3.14 24.31 8.90
C GLN A 309 -3.86 24.53 7.57
N PHE A 310 -4.37 25.73 7.36
CA PHE A 310 -5.04 26.13 6.13
C PHE A 310 -4.14 27.06 5.32
N PHE A 311 -4.08 26.86 4.02
CA PHE A 311 -3.21 27.61 3.12
C PHE A 311 -4.00 28.13 1.91
N ARG A 312 -3.54 29.28 1.41
CA ARG A 312 -3.94 29.79 0.09
C ARG A 312 -3.30 28.96 -1.03
N ALA A 313 -3.78 29.15 -2.26
CA ALA A 313 -3.22 28.51 -3.45
C ALA A 313 -1.77 28.91 -3.77
N ASP A 314 -1.20 29.93 -3.11
CA ASP A 314 0.21 30.31 -3.23
C ASP A 314 1.11 29.68 -2.14
N GLY A 315 0.53 28.90 -1.21
CA GLY A 315 1.26 28.28 -0.11
C GLY A 315 1.47 29.18 1.13
N GLN A 316 0.83 30.35 1.19
CA GLN A 316 0.78 31.17 2.40
C GLN A 316 -0.20 30.58 3.42
N GLU A 317 0.24 30.42 4.68
CA GLU A 317 -0.62 29.97 5.78
C GLU A 317 -1.65 31.04 6.14
N LEU A 318 -2.91 30.64 6.29
CA LEU A 318 -4.04 31.46 6.68
C LEU A 318 -4.36 31.31 8.17
N SER A 319 -4.43 30.06 8.64
CA SER A 319 -4.85 29.75 10.00
C SER A 319 -4.42 28.33 10.40
N ARG A 320 -4.53 28.03 11.70
CA ARG A 320 -4.30 26.70 12.26
C ARG A 320 -5.31 26.39 13.36
N ASN A 321 -5.69 25.12 13.47
CA ASN A 321 -6.68 24.65 14.45
C ASN A 321 -6.25 23.30 15.04
N SER A 322 -6.67 23.02 16.28
CA SER A 322 -6.47 21.71 16.90
C SER A 322 -7.40 20.65 16.31
N ILE A 323 -6.95 19.40 16.28
CA ILE A 323 -7.72 18.25 15.79
C ILE A 323 -7.54 17.02 16.69
N GLU A 324 -8.50 16.08 16.63
CA GLU A 324 -8.35 14.73 17.18
C GLU A 324 -7.99 13.77 16.03
N THR A 325 -6.85 13.09 16.14
CA THR A 325 -6.33 12.14 15.14
C THR A 325 -6.18 10.73 15.72
N TYR A 326 -6.01 9.75 14.83
CA TYR A 326 -5.70 8.37 15.17
C TYR A 326 -4.23 8.08 14.85
N PRO A 327 -3.52 7.23 15.60
CA PRO A 327 -2.12 6.90 15.30
C PRO A 327 -1.98 6.09 14.00
N GLY A 328 -0.81 6.20 13.36
CA GLY A 328 -0.39 5.35 12.24
C GLY A 328 -0.61 5.97 10.85
N ASP A 329 0.29 5.67 9.91
CA ASP A 329 0.27 6.25 8.55
C ASP A 329 -0.65 5.48 7.58
N GLU A 330 -1.37 4.46 8.07
CA GLU A 330 -2.27 3.62 7.27
C GLU A 330 -3.52 4.36 6.78
N LEU A 331 -3.96 4.05 5.57
CA LEU A 331 -5.10 4.65 4.89
C LEU A 331 -6.39 4.58 5.74
N ASN A 332 -6.65 3.44 6.38
CA ASN A 332 -7.86 3.21 7.18
C ASN A 332 -7.80 3.83 8.59
N SER A 333 -6.67 4.42 9.00
CA SER A 333 -6.56 5.27 10.19
C SER A 333 -6.66 6.77 9.86
N GLY A 334 -6.95 7.14 8.59
CA GLY A 334 -6.82 8.52 8.14
C GLY A 334 -5.36 8.96 8.04
N GLY A 335 -4.47 8.00 7.75
CA GLY A 335 -3.03 8.19 7.69
C GLY A 335 -2.55 9.06 6.53
N ALA A 336 -1.24 9.04 6.30
CA ALA A 336 -0.58 9.99 5.43
C ALA A 336 -0.95 9.81 3.95
N GLY A 337 -1.00 10.94 3.22
CA GLY A 337 -1.25 10.96 1.78
C GLY A 337 -2.09 12.15 1.31
N ILE A 338 -2.60 12.02 0.07
CA ILE A 338 -3.39 13.05 -0.60
C ILE A 338 -4.87 12.70 -0.54
N TYR A 339 -5.67 13.67 -0.13
CA TYR A 339 -7.11 13.53 0.07
C TYR A 339 -7.89 14.72 -0.47
N HIS A 340 -9.19 14.51 -0.71
CA HIS A 340 -10.16 15.56 -0.99
C HIS A 340 -11.24 15.59 0.07
N PHE A 341 -11.54 16.78 0.59
CA PHE A 341 -12.63 16.96 1.52
C PHE A 341 -13.97 16.64 0.86
N THR A 342 -14.80 15.86 1.55
CA THR A 342 -16.14 15.49 1.06
C THR A 342 -17.23 16.07 1.93
N THR A 343 -17.23 15.77 3.23
CA THR A 343 -18.24 16.20 4.18
C THR A 343 -17.70 16.18 5.61
N GLN A 344 -18.41 16.85 6.51
CA GLN A 344 -18.15 16.84 7.94
C GLN A 344 -19.46 16.53 8.67
N GLN A 345 -19.44 15.54 9.55
CA GLN A 345 -20.61 15.11 10.32
C GLN A 345 -20.19 14.86 11.77
N ASP A 346 -20.88 15.47 12.74
CA ASP A 346 -20.61 15.30 14.18
C ASP A 346 -19.14 15.56 14.54
N GLY A 347 -18.53 16.55 13.88
CA GLY A 347 -17.11 16.92 14.02
C GLY A 347 -16.14 16.01 13.27
N PHE A 348 -16.56 14.84 12.78
CA PHE A 348 -15.73 13.98 11.94
C PHE A 348 -15.60 14.54 10.53
N VAL A 349 -14.37 14.62 10.04
CA VAL A 349 -14.04 14.97 8.67
C VAL A 349 -13.92 13.71 7.84
N PHE A 350 -14.72 13.63 6.77
CA PHE A 350 -14.68 12.55 5.81
C PHE A 350 -13.93 12.98 4.56
N LEU A 351 -12.90 12.20 4.23
CA LEU A 351 -11.98 12.46 3.15
C LEU A 351 -12.04 11.35 2.11
N GLN A 352 -12.00 11.74 0.84
CA GLN A 352 -11.80 10.82 -0.27
C GLN A 352 -10.30 10.65 -0.50
N ALA A 353 -9.80 9.43 -0.42
CA ALA A 353 -8.38 9.14 -0.67
C ALA A 353 -8.07 9.13 -2.16
N GLU A 354 -6.95 9.72 -2.58
CA GLU A 354 -6.54 9.74 -3.99
C GLU A 354 -6.30 8.34 -4.55
N ARG A 355 -5.75 7.42 -3.75
CA ARG A 355 -5.36 6.08 -4.20
C ARG A 355 -6.50 5.23 -4.75
N ASP A 356 -7.63 5.20 -4.04
CA ASP A 356 -8.73 4.27 -4.33
C ASP A 356 -10.10 4.93 -4.36
N LEU A 357 -10.15 6.25 -4.25
CA LEU A 357 -11.36 7.08 -4.34
C LEU A 357 -12.43 6.76 -3.29
N GLN A 358 -12.13 5.95 -2.27
CA GLN A 358 -13.08 5.67 -1.20
C GLN A 358 -13.09 6.78 -0.16
N ILE A 359 -14.28 7.06 0.36
CA ILE A 359 -14.53 8.06 1.40
C ILE A 359 -14.40 7.42 2.79
N ARG A 360 -13.60 8.05 3.66
CA ARG A 360 -13.25 7.54 5.00
C ARG A 360 -13.28 8.66 6.04
N ALA A 361 -13.65 8.34 7.27
CA ALA A 361 -13.40 9.23 8.40
C ALA A 361 -11.89 9.32 8.65
N ALA A 362 -11.34 10.52 8.72
CA ALA A 362 -9.90 10.73 8.87
C ALA A 362 -9.51 11.29 10.24
N PHE A 363 -10.17 12.37 10.68
CA PHE A 363 -9.90 13.04 11.96
C PHE A 363 -11.15 13.82 12.40
N LYS A 364 -11.12 14.40 13.61
CA LYS A 364 -12.16 15.33 14.06
C LYS A 364 -11.64 16.74 14.24
N THR A 365 -12.50 17.71 13.94
CA THR A 365 -12.24 19.13 14.20
C THR A 365 -13.55 19.92 14.28
N SER A 366 -13.49 21.08 14.91
CA SER A 366 -14.53 22.12 14.83
C SER A 366 -14.30 23.10 13.67
N ALA A 367 -13.11 23.08 13.04
CA ALA A 367 -12.82 23.92 11.89
C ALA A 367 -13.69 23.51 10.70
N SER A 368 -14.13 24.49 9.91
CA SER A 368 -14.87 24.26 8.67
C SER A 368 -13.91 24.11 7.50
N LEU A 369 -14.11 23.06 6.69
CA LEU A 369 -13.37 22.86 5.44
C LEU A 369 -14.28 23.22 4.26
N SER A 370 -13.74 23.92 3.26
CA SER A 370 -14.50 24.20 2.05
C SER A 370 -14.67 22.92 1.22
N ARG A 371 -15.83 22.78 0.57
CA ARG A 371 -16.09 21.68 -0.36
C ARG A 371 -14.95 21.56 -1.38
N ASP A 372 -14.55 20.32 -1.66
CA ASP A 372 -13.50 19.98 -2.64
C ASP A 372 -12.06 20.46 -2.30
N MET A 373 -11.84 21.02 -1.10
CA MET A 373 -10.51 21.36 -0.62
C MET A 373 -9.58 20.13 -0.62
N VAL A 374 -8.36 20.33 -1.12
CA VAL A 374 -7.32 19.30 -1.04
C VAL A 374 -6.76 19.27 0.38
N VAL A 375 -6.69 18.08 0.96
CA VAL A 375 -6.17 17.85 2.30
C VAL A 375 -4.96 16.93 2.21
N TYR A 376 -3.82 17.40 2.69
CA TYR A 376 -2.59 16.61 2.79
C TYR A 376 -2.42 16.16 4.22
N VAL A 377 -2.24 14.86 4.43
CA VAL A 377 -1.92 14.31 5.76
C VAL A 377 -0.44 13.97 5.78
N LEU A 378 0.31 14.62 6.67
CA LEU A 378 1.74 14.41 6.82
C LEU A 378 2.03 13.03 7.43
N PRO A 379 3.12 12.35 7.01
CA PRO A 379 3.54 11.11 7.62
C PRO A 379 4.12 11.31 9.02
N GLU A 380 3.81 10.39 9.93
CA GLU A 380 4.39 10.31 11.27
C GLU A 380 5.78 9.66 11.24
N THR A 381 6.05 8.84 10.22
CA THR A 381 7.32 8.12 10.03
C THR A 381 8.12 8.65 8.83
N ALA A 382 9.44 8.51 8.89
CA ALA A 382 10.34 8.88 7.79
C ALA A 382 10.31 7.89 6.60
N ASP A 383 9.54 6.81 6.70
CA ASP A 383 9.42 5.79 5.66
C ASP A 383 8.53 6.23 4.48
N HIS A 384 7.88 7.38 4.59
CA HIS A 384 6.99 7.94 3.59
C HIS A 384 7.29 9.42 3.33
N HIS A 385 7.02 9.87 2.11
CA HIS A 385 7.32 11.24 1.72
C HIS A 385 6.42 11.75 0.59
N PHE A 386 6.15 13.05 0.61
CA PHE A 386 5.60 13.80 -0.50
C PHE A 386 6.71 14.19 -1.47
N ARG A 387 6.46 14.08 -2.76
CA ARG A 387 7.42 14.38 -3.82
C ARG A 387 6.73 15.02 -4.99
N ILE A 388 7.46 15.87 -5.70
CA ILE A 388 7.01 16.37 -7.00
C ILE A 388 7.47 15.39 -8.06
N ARG A 389 6.54 14.99 -8.93
CA ARG A 389 6.75 14.10 -10.06
C ARG A 389 5.72 14.39 -11.15
N ASN A 390 6.16 14.50 -12.39
CA ASN A 390 5.36 14.98 -13.53
C ASN A 390 4.63 16.31 -13.25
N HIS A 391 5.28 17.25 -12.56
CA HIS A 391 4.68 18.52 -12.11
C HIS A 391 3.44 18.36 -11.21
N ARG A 392 3.28 17.18 -10.59
CA ARG A 392 2.23 16.87 -9.63
C ARG A 392 2.86 16.50 -8.30
N LEU A 393 2.15 16.82 -7.23
CA LEU A 393 2.47 16.27 -5.93
C LEU A 393 2.04 14.81 -5.89
N THR A 394 2.92 13.94 -5.39
CA THR A 394 2.68 12.52 -5.21
C THR A 394 3.11 12.12 -3.80
N PHE A 395 2.42 11.15 -3.21
CA PHE A 395 2.80 10.57 -1.92
C PHE A 395 3.26 9.12 -2.13
N GLY A 396 4.39 8.76 -1.55
CA GLY A 396 5.00 7.45 -1.76
C GLY A 396 5.93 7.02 -0.63
N ALA A 397 6.51 5.83 -0.76
CA ALA A 397 7.56 5.38 0.16
C ALA A 397 8.84 6.22 -0.02
N ALA A 398 9.51 6.52 1.10
CA ALA A 398 10.81 7.20 1.11
C ALA A 398 11.89 6.36 0.42
N LYS A 399 11.87 5.04 0.66
CA LYS A 399 12.73 4.09 -0.05
C LYS A 399 12.06 3.59 -1.32
N VAL A 400 12.90 3.34 -2.33
CA VAL A 400 12.50 2.84 -3.64
C VAL A 400 11.74 1.51 -3.49
N PHE A 401 10.52 1.46 -4.03
CA PHE A 401 9.61 0.31 -4.06
C PHE A 401 9.36 -0.40 -2.71
N ARG A 402 8.42 0.17 -1.93
CA ARG A 402 7.65 -0.54 -0.90
C ARG A 402 6.19 -0.13 -1.00
N ASN A 403 5.54 -0.38 -2.16
CA ASN A 403 4.10 -0.16 -2.25
C ASN A 403 3.42 -1.15 -1.30
N ARG A 404 2.78 -0.62 -0.26
CA ARG A 404 2.12 -1.38 0.78
C ARG A 404 0.65 -1.05 0.68
N MET A 405 -0.17 -2.08 0.59
CA MET A 405 -1.61 -1.95 0.40
C MET A 405 -2.30 -1.20 1.55
N ALA A 406 -1.65 -1.05 2.69
CA ALA A 406 -2.14 -0.31 3.83
C ALA A 406 -2.10 1.23 3.67
N TYR A 407 -1.33 1.81 2.74
CA TYR A 407 -1.02 3.26 2.73
C TYR A 407 -1.63 4.01 1.55
N ASN A 408 -1.91 5.30 1.69
CA ASN A 408 -2.53 6.12 0.63
C ASN A 408 -1.51 6.60 -0.43
N TYR A 409 -0.69 5.70 -0.97
CA TYR A 409 0.26 6.08 -2.03
C TYR A 409 -0.46 6.51 -3.30
N SER A 410 0.00 7.62 -3.87
CA SER A 410 -0.58 8.20 -5.07
C SER A 410 -0.56 7.20 -6.22
N PRO A 411 -1.64 7.12 -7.01
CA PRO A 411 -1.68 6.28 -8.19
C PRO A 411 -0.70 6.79 -9.24
N MET A 412 -0.30 5.89 -10.14
CA MET A 412 0.58 6.22 -11.24
C MET A 412 -0.09 7.22 -12.20
N ASN A 413 0.62 8.30 -12.55
CA ASN A 413 0.14 9.28 -13.52
C ASN A 413 0.39 8.80 -14.95
N ARG A 414 -0.68 8.38 -15.63
CA ARG A 414 -0.66 7.92 -17.02
C ARG A 414 -0.89 9.03 -18.05
N ALA A 415 -1.03 10.29 -17.62
CA ALA A 415 -1.10 11.40 -18.55
C ALA A 415 0.22 11.54 -19.31
N PHE A 416 0.14 11.69 -20.63
CA PHE A 416 1.28 11.88 -21.50
C PHE A 416 1.42 13.36 -21.86
N LYS A 417 2.67 13.82 -21.97
CA LYS A 417 2.98 15.11 -22.60
C LYS A 417 3.78 14.87 -23.87
N THR A 418 3.38 15.52 -24.94
CA THR A 418 4.20 15.58 -26.15
C THR A 418 5.50 16.31 -25.83
N VAL A 419 6.60 15.87 -26.44
CA VAL A 419 7.92 16.47 -26.24
C VAL A 419 8.51 16.91 -27.57
N GLN A 420 9.40 17.90 -27.50
CA GLN A 420 10.36 18.21 -28.52
C GLN A 420 11.76 17.81 -28.02
N ILE A 421 12.43 16.93 -28.76
CA ILE A 421 13.80 16.50 -28.46
C ILE A 421 14.75 17.16 -29.46
N LYS A 422 15.75 17.89 -28.95
CA LYS A 422 16.82 18.51 -29.74
C LYS A 422 18.16 17.89 -29.39
N VAL A 423 18.99 17.64 -30.39
CA VAL A 423 20.33 17.06 -30.23
C VAL A 423 21.38 18.00 -30.80
N ASP A 424 22.36 18.36 -29.97
CA ASP A 424 23.54 19.15 -30.35
C ASP A 424 24.66 18.24 -30.90
N LEU A 425 24.33 17.50 -31.95
CA LEU A 425 25.27 16.68 -32.71
C LEU A 425 24.91 16.76 -34.19
N ASN A 426 25.91 17.02 -35.03
CA ASN A 426 25.80 16.89 -36.48
C ASN A 426 26.06 15.43 -36.88
N ASP A 427 25.15 14.54 -36.47
CA ASP A 427 25.24 13.10 -36.71
C ASP A 427 23.84 12.55 -37.01
N SER A 428 23.62 12.06 -38.23
CA SER A 428 22.29 11.64 -38.69
C SER A 428 21.75 10.44 -37.91
N PHE A 429 22.63 9.54 -37.44
CA PHE A 429 22.21 8.43 -36.59
C PHE A 429 21.66 8.95 -35.26
N ALA A 430 22.41 9.83 -34.58
CA ALA A 430 22.00 10.42 -33.30
C ALA A 430 20.70 11.24 -33.42
N GLN A 431 20.54 12.00 -34.51
CA GLN A 431 19.33 12.78 -34.78
C GLN A 431 18.11 11.87 -35.04
N ASN A 432 18.24 10.86 -35.90
CA ASN A 432 17.16 9.91 -36.17
C ASN A 432 16.80 9.07 -34.93
N TYR A 433 17.78 8.74 -34.10
CA TYR A 433 17.57 8.04 -32.84
C TYR A 433 16.74 8.89 -31.87
N ALA A 434 17.09 10.16 -31.69
CA ALA A 434 16.34 11.07 -30.83
C ALA A 434 14.93 11.38 -31.38
N GLN A 435 14.79 11.52 -32.70
CA GLN A 435 13.49 11.68 -33.35
C GLN A 435 12.59 10.46 -33.10
N ALA A 436 13.14 9.24 -33.18
CA ALA A 436 12.40 8.02 -32.88
C ALA A 436 11.93 7.96 -31.41
N LEU A 437 12.75 8.43 -30.46
CA LEU A 437 12.30 8.57 -29.07
C LEU A 437 11.11 9.54 -28.99
N GLN A 438 11.23 10.73 -29.58
CA GLN A 438 10.16 11.73 -29.61
C GLN A 438 8.85 11.15 -30.15
N ASP A 439 8.89 10.49 -31.31
CA ASP A 439 7.71 10.01 -32.03
C ASP A 439 7.04 8.83 -31.32
N GLU A 440 7.83 7.97 -30.66
CA GLU A 440 7.32 6.74 -30.03
C GLU A 440 6.97 6.93 -28.54
N LYS A 441 7.11 8.13 -27.98
CA LYS A 441 6.90 8.40 -26.54
C LYS A 441 5.60 7.83 -26.01
N THR A 442 4.46 8.22 -26.60
CA THR A 442 3.13 7.77 -26.13
C THR A 442 2.98 6.25 -26.22
N THR A 443 3.46 5.65 -27.32
CA THR A 443 3.43 4.19 -27.53
C THR A 443 4.24 3.47 -26.46
N LEU A 444 5.47 3.92 -26.21
CA LEU A 444 6.39 3.28 -25.26
C LEU A 444 5.97 3.48 -23.81
N MET A 445 5.45 4.65 -23.43
CA MET A 445 4.87 4.87 -22.09
C MET A 445 3.74 3.89 -21.81
N GLY A 446 2.83 3.69 -22.79
CA GLY A 446 1.72 2.74 -22.70
C GLY A 446 2.19 1.28 -22.59
N LEU A 447 3.11 0.86 -23.48
CA LEU A 447 3.61 -0.52 -23.52
C LEU A 447 4.43 -0.90 -22.28
N LEU A 448 5.26 0.02 -21.78
CA LEU A 448 6.20 -0.25 -20.70
C LEU A 448 5.58 0.02 -19.31
N ASN A 449 4.41 0.67 -19.28
CA ASN A 449 3.75 1.19 -18.10
C ASN A 449 4.73 2.02 -17.26
N ILE A 450 5.22 3.11 -17.87
CA ILE A 450 6.09 4.14 -17.25
C ILE A 450 5.46 5.53 -17.36
N GLU A 451 5.82 6.43 -16.44
CA GLU A 451 5.32 7.81 -16.43
C GLU A 451 6.18 8.77 -17.26
N ASP A 452 5.74 10.03 -17.41
CA ASP A 452 6.41 11.04 -18.25
C ASP A 452 7.85 11.35 -17.81
N ASP A 453 8.07 11.64 -16.52
CA ASP A 453 9.38 11.90 -15.94
C ASP A 453 10.30 10.67 -16.06
N GLU A 454 9.76 9.46 -15.92
CA GLU A 454 10.51 8.22 -16.11
C GLU A 454 10.90 8.03 -17.57
N TYR A 455 9.96 8.28 -18.48
CA TYR A 455 10.22 8.20 -19.91
C TYR A 455 11.34 9.16 -20.30
N ASN A 456 11.26 10.43 -19.90
CA ASN A 456 12.26 11.44 -20.27
C ASN A 456 13.65 11.09 -19.69
N MET A 457 13.72 10.62 -18.45
CA MET A 457 14.95 10.11 -17.83
C MET A 457 15.54 8.91 -18.59
N LEU A 458 14.69 7.96 -18.98
CA LEU A 458 15.10 6.77 -19.73
C LEU A 458 15.50 7.11 -21.16
N ALA A 459 14.86 8.09 -21.80
CA ALA A 459 15.22 8.62 -23.11
C ALA A 459 16.61 9.27 -23.07
N GLU A 460 16.87 10.10 -22.04
CA GLU A 460 18.20 10.66 -21.74
C GLU A 460 19.27 9.59 -21.57
N PHE A 461 18.97 8.57 -20.76
CA PHE A 461 19.88 7.45 -20.55
C PHE A 461 20.14 6.65 -21.84
N ALA A 462 19.08 6.28 -22.57
CA ALA A 462 19.16 5.49 -23.80
C ALA A 462 19.98 6.21 -24.87
N PHE A 463 19.83 7.52 -25.01
CA PHE A 463 20.67 8.33 -25.89
C PHE A 463 22.13 8.36 -25.42
N ALA A 464 22.36 8.68 -24.14
CA ALA A 464 23.69 8.93 -23.60
C ALA A 464 24.55 7.67 -23.44
N VAL A 465 23.94 6.48 -23.32
CA VAL A 465 24.69 5.21 -23.21
C VAL A 465 25.50 4.90 -24.47
N MET A 466 25.15 5.46 -25.63
CA MET A 466 25.94 5.31 -26.86
C MET A 466 27.36 5.89 -26.75
N ALA A 467 27.56 6.91 -25.90
CA ALA A 467 28.85 7.58 -25.75
C ALA A 467 29.96 6.65 -25.20
N PRO A 468 29.81 5.99 -24.04
CA PRO A 468 30.81 5.03 -23.57
C PRO A 468 30.86 3.74 -24.39
N GLU A 469 29.74 3.28 -24.97
CA GLU A 469 29.67 1.98 -25.65
C GLU A 469 30.32 2.00 -27.03
N THR A 470 29.97 2.97 -27.88
CA THR A 470 30.42 2.98 -29.28
C THR A 470 30.87 4.36 -29.77
N ASN A 471 30.84 5.37 -28.90
CA ASN A 471 31.01 6.77 -29.32
C ASN A 471 30.05 7.11 -30.46
N TYR A 472 28.77 6.76 -30.30
CA TYR A 472 27.72 6.93 -31.33
C TYR A 472 28.06 6.22 -32.64
N GLY A 473 28.53 4.97 -32.57
CA GLY A 473 28.91 4.14 -33.72
C GLY A 473 30.26 4.47 -34.37
N LYS A 474 31.01 5.44 -33.84
CA LYS A 474 32.30 5.90 -34.41
C LYS A 474 33.51 5.13 -33.89
N ASN A 475 33.38 4.34 -32.83
CA ASN A 475 34.49 3.56 -32.28
C ASN A 475 34.95 2.49 -33.28
N TRP A 476 36.24 2.53 -33.64
CA TRP A 476 36.85 1.59 -34.57
C TRP A 476 36.71 0.13 -34.12
N LYS A 477 36.74 -0.14 -32.80
CA LYS A 477 36.53 -1.49 -32.24
C LYS A 477 35.11 -1.99 -32.52
N TYR A 478 34.11 -1.11 -32.48
CA TYR A 478 32.73 -1.45 -32.82
C TYR A 478 32.60 -1.72 -34.32
N ARG A 479 33.17 -0.86 -35.17
CA ARG A 479 33.17 -1.06 -36.63
C ARG A 479 33.83 -2.38 -37.05
N LEU A 480 34.94 -2.76 -36.42
CA LEU A 480 35.59 -4.06 -36.66
C LEU A 480 34.71 -5.23 -36.22
N LYS A 481 33.96 -5.10 -35.12
CA LYS A 481 33.01 -6.13 -34.66
C LYS A 481 31.83 -6.33 -35.61
N GLU A 482 31.35 -5.26 -36.23
CA GLU A 482 30.27 -5.31 -37.21
C GLU A 482 30.71 -5.86 -38.58
N LEU A 483 31.97 -5.64 -38.97
CA LEU A 483 32.53 -6.11 -40.24
C LEU A 483 32.89 -7.60 -40.26
N ALA A 484 33.17 -8.22 -39.10
CA ALA A 484 33.53 -9.64 -39.02
C ALA A 484 32.90 -10.35 -37.79
N PRO A 485 31.57 -10.56 -37.76
CA PRO A 485 30.88 -11.15 -36.61
C PRO A 485 31.35 -12.57 -36.26
N VAL A 486 31.67 -13.36 -37.28
CA VAL A 486 32.10 -14.77 -37.20
C VAL A 486 33.47 -14.91 -36.52
N VAL A 487 34.38 -13.97 -36.78
CA VAL A 487 35.75 -13.97 -36.21
C VAL A 487 35.73 -13.74 -34.70
N ILE A 488 34.77 -12.96 -34.20
CA ILE A 488 34.62 -12.67 -32.76
C ILE A 488 33.89 -13.79 -32.03
N ALA A 489 32.94 -14.46 -32.69
CA ALA A 489 32.28 -15.64 -32.14
C ALA A 489 33.28 -16.80 -31.94
N LEU A 490 34.16 -17.00 -32.93
CA LEU A 490 35.31 -17.92 -32.86
C LEU A 490 36.31 -17.53 -31.77
N LEU A 491 36.68 -16.24 -31.64
CA LEU A 491 37.63 -15.77 -30.62
C LEU A 491 37.09 -15.84 -29.18
N LYS A 492 35.77 -15.73 -28.98
CA LYS A 492 35.14 -15.83 -27.66
C LYS A 492 34.83 -17.27 -27.21
N GLY A 493 35.05 -18.26 -28.08
CA GLY A 493 34.79 -19.67 -27.76
C GLY A 493 33.33 -20.11 -27.82
N ASN A 494 32.43 -19.30 -28.40
CA ASN A 494 30.98 -19.58 -28.48
C ASN A 494 30.55 -20.32 -29.76
N GLY A 495 31.50 -20.80 -30.57
CA GLY A 495 31.18 -21.43 -31.87
C GLY A 495 30.62 -20.43 -32.88
N LEU A 496 29.64 -20.86 -33.70
CA LEU A 496 28.91 -20.00 -34.66
C LEU A 496 27.68 -19.32 -34.06
N ASP A 497 27.36 -19.58 -32.78
CA ASP A 497 26.21 -18.98 -32.12
C ASP A 497 26.56 -17.54 -31.69
N THR A 498 25.86 -16.58 -32.28
CA THR A 498 26.08 -15.15 -32.03
C THR A 498 24.93 -14.50 -31.27
N ASP A 499 23.97 -15.29 -30.80
CA ASP A 499 22.74 -14.78 -30.23
C ASP A 499 22.95 -14.16 -28.85
N GLU A 500 24.01 -14.51 -28.12
CA GLU A 500 24.30 -13.88 -26.81
C GLU A 500 25.14 -12.58 -26.89
N ASN A 501 25.58 -12.17 -28.08
CA ASN A 501 26.42 -10.98 -28.22
C ASN A 501 25.62 -9.67 -28.16
N SER A 502 26.19 -8.65 -27.50
CA SER A 502 25.75 -7.26 -27.61
C SER A 502 25.75 -6.79 -29.08
N ARG A 503 24.69 -6.09 -29.51
CA ARG A 503 24.52 -5.61 -30.89
C ARG A 503 24.21 -4.11 -30.95
N GLY A 504 24.53 -3.50 -32.10
CA GLY A 504 24.17 -2.11 -32.41
C GLY A 504 24.95 -1.05 -31.63
N PRO A 505 24.73 0.26 -31.92
CA PRO A 505 25.47 1.36 -31.28
C PRO A 505 25.26 1.49 -29.77
N THR A 506 24.18 0.92 -29.23
CA THR A 506 23.91 0.89 -27.79
C THR A 506 24.47 -0.36 -27.11
N GLN A 507 24.85 -1.40 -27.86
CA GLN A 507 25.39 -2.65 -27.32
C GLN A 507 24.43 -3.40 -26.36
N ILE A 508 23.11 -3.27 -26.53
CA ILE A 508 22.14 -4.03 -25.73
C ILE A 508 22.26 -5.53 -26.00
N LYS A 509 22.03 -6.34 -24.96
CA LYS A 509 22.17 -7.82 -24.99
C LYS A 509 20.91 -8.54 -25.46
N ARG A 510 19.73 -7.94 -25.24
CA ARG A 510 18.42 -8.52 -25.59
C ARG A 510 17.42 -7.41 -25.92
N ILE A 511 16.45 -7.74 -26.76
CA ILE A 511 15.26 -6.91 -27.02
C ILE A 511 14.16 -7.40 -26.07
N PRO A 512 13.51 -6.52 -25.29
CA PRO A 512 12.40 -6.93 -24.44
C PRO A 512 11.24 -7.55 -25.25
N GLN A 513 10.61 -8.60 -24.73
CA GLN A 513 9.58 -9.36 -25.46
C GLN A 513 8.41 -8.48 -25.91
N VAL A 514 7.99 -7.52 -25.07
CA VAL A 514 6.90 -6.57 -25.41
C VAL A 514 7.20 -5.73 -26.66
N ILE A 515 8.49 -5.49 -26.96
CA ILE A 515 8.92 -4.78 -28.16
C ILE A 515 8.96 -5.73 -29.36
N ILE A 516 9.47 -6.95 -29.18
CA ILE A 516 9.44 -7.99 -30.22
C ILE A 516 7.99 -8.23 -30.67
N ASP A 517 7.06 -8.39 -29.72
CA ASP A 517 5.67 -8.68 -30.02
C ASP A 517 5.00 -7.54 -30.81
N LYS A 518 5.28 -6.29 -30.42
CA LYS A 518 4.68 -5.08 -31.01
C LYS A 518 5.29 -4.72 -32.36
N TYR A 519 6.61 -4.72 -32.48
CA TYR A 519 7.34 -4.19 -33.64
C TYR A 519 7.88 -5.28 -34.56
N LYS A 520 7.78 -6.56 -34.17
CA LYS A 520 8.38 -7.70 -34.87
C LYS A 520 9.89 -7.51 -35.10
N MET A 521 10.54 -6.91 -34.11
CA MET A 521 11.95 -6.52 -34.17
C MET A 521 12.88 -7.70 -33.88
N GLU A 522 13.93 -7.81 -34.68
CA GLU A 522 15.00 -8.78 -34.55
C GLU A 522 16.32 -8.09 -34.13
N LYS A 523 17.32 -8.87 -33.69
CA LYS A 523 18.61 -8.31 -33.24
C LYS A 523 19.39 -7.61 -34.36
N SER A 524 19.20 -8.03 -35.60
CA SER A 524 19.76 -7.41 -36.81
C SER A 524 19.29 -5.97 -36.99
N ASP A 525 18.07 -5.65 -36.56
CA ASP A 525 17.46 -4.32 -36.70
C ASP A 525 18.12 -3.27 -35.79
N LEU A 526 18.90 -3.67 -34.79
CA LEU A 526 19.56 -2.75 -33.85
C LEU A 526 20.65 -1.87 -34.49
N LYS A 527 20.92 -2.05 -35.79
CA LYS A 527 21.74 -1.14 -36.60
C LYS A 527 20.95 0.07 -37.09
N ASP A 528 19.63 -0.03 -37.17
CA ASP A 528 18.75 1.07 -37.52
C ASP A 528 18.54 1.99 -36.29
N PRO A 529 18.67 3.32 -36.44
CA PRO A 529 18.55 4.25 -35.31
C PRO A 529 17.19 4.20 -34.62
N LYS A 530 16.09 3.99 -35.35
CA LYS A 530 14.74 3.93 -34.78
C LYS A 530 14.57 2.66 -33.95
N SER A 531 14.93 1.50 -34.52
CA SER A 531 14.86 0.22 -33.80
C SER A 531 15.77 0.20 -32.57
N ALA A 532 16.99 0.74 -32.69
CA ALA A 532 17.92 0.85 -31.58
C ALA A 532 17.37 1.74 -30.45
N ALA A 533 16.71 2.86 -30.77
CA ALA A 533 16.10 3.77 -29.81
C ALA A 533 15.00 3.08 -29.00
N ILE A 534 14.03 2.49 -29.70
CA ILE A 534 12.90 1.78 -29.10
C ILE A 534 13.38 0.65 -28.19
N ALA A 535 14.29 -0.21 -28.69
CA ALA A 535 14.77 -1.36 -27.94
C ALA A 535 15.60 -0.96 -26.70
N THR A 536 16.43 0.09 -26.82
CA THR A 536 17.30 0.53 -25.72
C THR A 536 16.51 1.20 -24.61
N LEU A 537 15.51 2.02 -24.93
CA LEU A 537 14.62 2.62 -23.93
C LEU A 537 13.85 1.53 -23.19
N ALA A 538 13.27 0.57 -23.91
CA ALA A 538 12.53 -0.54 -23.32
C ALA A 538 13.43 -1.42 -22.44
N PHE A 539 14.65 -1.73 -22.89
CA PHE A 539 15.63 -2.47 -22.09
C PHE A 539 16.01 -1.70 -20.83
N SER A 540 16.18 -0.39 -20.93
CA SER A 540 16.47 0.49 -19.79
C SER A 540 15.30 0.55 -18.80
N ALA A 541 14.06 0.52 -19.27
CA ALA A 541 12.87 0.41 -18.41
C ALA A 541 12.83 -0.91 -17.63
N ASP A 542 13.18 -2.03 -18.25
CA ASP A 542 13.34 -3.32 -17.55
C ASP A 542 14.42 -3.24 -16.46
N LEU A 543 15.58 -2.65 -16.79
CA LEU A 543 16.66 -2.47 -15.82
C LEU A 543 16.27 -1.54 -14.68
N LEU A 544 15.45 -0.51 -14.92
CA LEU A 544 14.96 0.38 -13.87
C LEU A 544 14.05 -0.37 -12.90
N LYS A 545 13.18 -1.27 -13.40
CA LYS A 545 12.37 -2.17 -12.55
C LYS A 545 13.27 -3.05 -11.69
N ASP A 546 14.30 -3.66 -12.30
CA ASP A 546 15.28 -4.47 -11.58
C ASP A 546 16.04 -3.69 -10.52
N LEU A 547 16.48 -2.47 -10.84
CA LEU A 547 17.19 -1.58 -9.92
C LEU A 547 16.32 -1.29 -8.70
N ARG A 548 15.05 -0.95 -8.92
CA ARG A 548 14.10 -0.65 -7.84
C ARG A 548 13.87 -1.85 -6.91
N ASN A 549 13.87 -3.07 -7.46
CA ASN A 549 13.73 -4.31 -6.68
C ASN A 549 14.93 -4.61 -5.77
N VAL A 550 16.12 -4.08 -6.09
CA VAL A 550 17.35 -4.29 -5.30
C VAL A 550 17.84 -3.03 -4.57
N ALA A 551 17.24 -1.86 -4.84
CA ALA A 551 17.67 -0.58 -4.28
C ALA A 551 17.67 -0.55 -2.75
N TRP A 552 16.78 -1.29 -2.09
CA TRP A 552 16.73 -1.41 -0.64
C TRP A 552 18.01 -2.00 -0.01
N GLN A 553 18.83 -2.69 -0.81
CA GLN A 553 20.13 -3.26 -0.39
C GLN A 553 21.27 -2.23 -0.44
N HIS A 554 21.03 -1.06 -1.03
CA HIS A 554 22.04 -0.02 -1.20
C HIS A 554 21.54 1.31 -0.61
N PRO A 555 22.03 1.75 0.57
CA PRO A 555 21.47 2.90 1.29
C PRO A 555 21.57 4.23 0.53
N ALA A 556 22.55 4.38 -0.36
CA ALA A 556 22.71 5.58 -1.18
C ALA A 556 21.76 5.66 -2.39
N ILE A 557 21.02 4.61 -2.74
CA ILE A 557 20.09 4.64 -3.87
C ILE A 557 18.76 5.25 -3.42
N VAL A 558 18.39 6.37 -4.05
CA VAL A 558 17.14 7.11 -3.85
C VAL A 558 16.49 7.37 -5.21
N GLU A 559 15.23 7.79 -5.22
CA GLU A 559 14.50 8.03 -6.47
C GLU A 559 15.20 9.07 -7.36
N GLU A 560 15.82 10.08 -6.75
CA GLU A 560 16.52 11.17 -7.42
C GLU A 560 17.80 10.73 -8.16
N ASN A 561 18.42 9.60 -7.79
CA ASN A 561 19.69 9.16 -8.39
C ASN A 561 19.62 7.80 -9.11
N LEU A 562 18.42 7.27 -9.37
CA LEU A 562 18.27 5.96 -10.04
C LEU A 562 19.02 5.86 -11.37
N GLN A 563 19.03 6.92 -12.18
CA GLN A 563 19.71 6.96 -13.48
C GLN A 563 21.22 6.72 -13.36
N ASP A 564 21.84 7.21 -12.28
CA ASP A 564 23.29 7.07 -12.03
C ASP A 564 23.68 5.61 -11.78
N TYR A 565 22.79 4.84 -11.16
CA TYR A 565 23.01 3.43 -10.86
C TYR A 565 22.57 2.49 -11.98
N LEU A 566 21.71 2.96 -12.89
CA LEU A 566 21.15 2.15 -13.98
C LEU A 566 22.23 1.52 -14.86
N TYR A 567 23.34 2.23 -15.09
CA TYR A 567 24.44 1.75 -15.92
C TYR A 567 25.17 0.52 -15.34
N TYR A 568 25.20 0.35 -14.01
CA TYR A 568 25.77 -0.87 -13.42
C TYR A 568 24.98 -2.10 -13.85
N LEU A 569 23.64 -2.02 -13.82
CA LEU A 569 22.80 -3.13 -14.30
C LEU A 569 22.92 -3.31 -15.81
N TYR A 570 23.04 -2.21 -16.56
CA TYR A 570 23.30 -2.25 -18.01
C TYR A 570 24.56 -3.06 -18.36
N GLN A 571 25.63 -2.88 -17.58
CA GLN A 571 26.87 -3.65 -17.73
C GLN A 571 26.81 -5.07 -17.14
N GLY A 572 25.71 -5.45 -16.47
CA GLY A 572 25.59 -6.74 -15.77
C GLY A 572 26.27 -6.76 -14.39
N ARG A 573 26.66 -5.61 -13.84
CA ARG A 573 27.31 -5.47 -12.52
C ARG A 573 26.29 -5.39 -11.38
N ARG A 574 25.30 -6.28 -11.39
CA ARG A 574 24.22 -6.34 -10.38
C ARG A 574 24.76 -6.56 -8.97
N TRP A 575 25.85 -7.32 -8.83
CA TRP A 575 26.47 -7.64 -7.55
C TRP A 575 26.96 -6.39 -6.80
N GLU A 576 27.38 -5.34 -7.51
CA GLU A 576 27.86 -4.10 -6.89
C GLU A 576 26.73 -3.28 -6.28
N ILE A 577 25.53 -3.36 -6.86
CA ILE A 577 24.33 -2.79 -6.27
C ILE A 577 23.96 -3.56 -5.00
N ARG A 578 23.91 -4.90 -5.09
CA ARG A 578 23.52 -5.76 -3.96
C ARG A 578 24.47 -5.67 -2.77
N ASN A 579 25.77 -5.53 -3.04
CA ASN A 579 26.81 -5.46 -2.01
C ASN A 579 27.14 -4.02 -1.58
N ALA A 580 26.37 -3.03 -2.05
CA ALA A 580 26.57 -1.61 -1.76
C ALA A 580 27.98 -1.07 -2.10
N THR A 581 28.62 -1.59 -3.16
CA THR A 581 29.96 -1.17 -3.60
C THR A 581 29.95 -0.26 -4.83
N ALA A 582 28.79 -0.01 -5.42
CA ALA A 582 28.65 0.84 -6.60
C ALA A 582 28.89 2.33 -6.26
N THR A 583 29.85 2.95 -6.95
CA THR A 583 30.24 4.37 -6.80
C THR A 583 30.08 5.14 -8.12
N PRO A 584 28.86 5.59 -8.49
CA PRO A 584 28.60 6.26 -9.76
C PRO A 584 29.53 7.43 -10.07
N ASP A 585 29.86 8.25 -9.07
CA ASP A 585 30.70 9.44 -9.23
C ASP A 585 32.18 9.13 -9.48
N GLN A 586 32.62 7.88 -9.30
CA GLN A 586 33.99 7.45 -9.61
C GLN A 586 34.06 6.71 -10.96
N ASN A 587 32.93 6.27 -11.50
CA ASN A 587 32.88 5.48 -12.72
C ASN A 587 33.04 6.35 -13.98
N ALA A 588 34.12 6.13 -14.75
CA ALA A 588 34.43 6.92 -15.94
C ALA A 588 33.36 6.84 -17.04
N SER A 589 32.69 5.70 -17.21
CA SER A 589 31.60 5.56 -18.18
C SER A 589 30.34 6.32 -17.74
N ILE A 590 30.01 6.32 -16.45
CA ILE A 590 28.89 7.11 -15.92
C ILE A 590 29.18 8.61 -16.08
N LYS A 591 30.42 9.06 -15.84
CA LYS A 591 30.83 10.45 -16.14
C LYS A 591 30.64 10.80 -17.61
N LYS A 592 30.95 9.88 -18.54
CA LYS A 592 30.70 10.07 -19.98
C LYS A 592 29.21 10.16 -20.28
N ILE A 593 28.38 9.31 -19.66
CA ILE A 593 26.92 9.38 -19.78
C ILE A 593 26.42 10.73 -19.31
N LYS A 594 26.77 11.18 -18.09
CA LYS A 594 26.38 12.50 -17.55
C LYS A 594 26.72 13.65 -18.50
N LYS A 595 27.91 13.61 -19.14
CA LYS A 595 28.29 14.58 -20.18
C LYS A 595 27.50 14.42 -21.47
N ALA A 596 27.27 13.20 -21.93
CA ALA A 596 26.56 12.90 -23.17
C ALA A 596 25.08 13.28 -23.11
N VAL A 597 24.43 13.17 -21.94
CA VAL A 597 23.08 13.71 -21.77
C VAL A 597 23.07 15.20 -22.13
N LEU A 598 24.15 15.98 -21.84
CA LEU A 598 24.21 17.43 -22.13
C LEU A 598 24.00 17.78 -23.61
N LEU A 599 24.20 16.82 -24.50
CA LEU A 599 23.99 16.97 -25.94
C LEU A 599 22.53 16.81 -26.36
N MET A 600 21.62 16.48 -25.44
CA MET A 600 20.20 16.33 -25.72
C MET A 600 19.36 17.23 -24.80
N THR A 601 18.36 17.88 -25.38
CA THR A 601 17.41 18.76 -24.68
C THR A 601 16.01 18.19 -24.89
N ILE A 602 15.19 18.09 -23.84
CA ILE A 602 13.81 17.60 -23.91
C ILE A 602 12.90 18.72 -23.38
N GLN A 603 12.05 19.27 -24.24
CA GLN A 603 11.08 20.29 -23.87
C GLN A 603 9.68 19.70 -23.97
N ASN A 604 8.85 19.87 -22.94
CA ASN A 604 7.43 19.54 -23.04
C ASN A 604 6.72 20.61 -23.86
N ASN A 605 5.83 20.18 -24.76
CA ASN A 605 4.97 21.09 -25.54
C ASN A 605 3.68 21.42 -24.79
#